data_AF-A0A3D2FR31-F1
#
_entry.id   AF-A0A3D2FR31-F1
#
_cell.length_a   1.000
_cell.length_b   1.000
_cell.length_c   1.000
_cell.angle_alpha   90.00
_cell.angle_beta   90.00
_cell.angle_gamma   90.00
#
_symmetry.space_group_name_H-M   'P 1'
#
loop_
_entity.id
_entity.type
_entity.pdbx_description
1 polymer ?
#
loop_
_entity_poly.entity_id
_entity_poly.type
_entity_poly.pdbx_seq_one_letter_code
_entity_poly.pdbx_strand_id
1 'polypeptide(L)' 'RIHTARKGLSVVLVEGSACGGCGAFVPPQVVSEVKAGKGPKTCDSCSRFLYYESN' A
#
# COMPACT_ATOMS: atom_id res chain seq x y z
N ARG A 1 -6.02 -21.49 10.62
CA ARG A 1 -5.88 -20.10 10.09
C ARG A 1 -5.02 -20.18 8.84
N ILE A 2 -5.64 -20.13 7.66
CA ILE A 2 -4.93 -20.24 6.39
C ILE A 2 -4.25 -18.90 6.14
N HIS A 3 -2.93 -18.85 6.38
CA HIS A 3 -2.09 -17.84 5.78
C HIS A 3 -2.11 -18.11 4.28
N THR A 4 -3.00 -17.43 3.55
CA THR A 4 -3.00 -17.37 2.09
C THR A 4 -1.75 -16.61 1.67
N ALA A 5 -0.62 -17.29 1.77
CA ALA A 5 0.66 -16.80 1.36
C ALA A 5 0.80 -17.05 -0.15
N ARG A 6 1.16 -15.96 -0.85
CA ARG A 6 1.94 -15.93 -2.10
C ARG A 6 1.17 -16.10 -3.43
N LYS A 7 0.65 -14.96 -3.92
CA LYS A 7 0.79 -14.49 -5.31
C LYS A 7 1.06 -12.99 -5.23
N GLY A 8 2.24 -12.55 -4.79
CA GLY A 8 3.34 -12.28 -5.72
C GLY A 8 3.03 -11.01 -6.52
N LEU A 9 3.25 -9.83 -5.91
CA LEU A 9 2.90 -8.49 -6.41
C LEU A 9 1.40 -8.19 -6.54
N SER A 10 0.72 -7.89 -5.42
CA SER A 10 -0.49 -7.07 -5.47
C SER A 10 -0.09 -5.60 -5.25
N VAL A 11 -0.34 -4.77 -6.26
CA VAL A 11 -0.39 -3.33 -6.13
C VAL A 11 -1.78 -2.96 -5.64
N VAL A 12 -1.87 -2.13 -4.62
CA VAL A 12 -3.14 -1.68 -4.04
C VAL A 12 -3.13 -0.16 -3.95
N LEU A 13 -4.30 0.42 -4.20
CA LEU A 13 -4.50 1.86 -4.05
C LEU A 13 -4.44 2.23 -2.56
N VAL A 14 -3.80 3.37 -2.30
CA VAL A 14 -3.87 4.04 -1.00
C VAL A 14 -5.09 4.95 -1.01
N GLU A 15 -6.07 4.61 -0.17
CA GLU A 15 -7.26 5.42 0.03
C GLU A 15 -7.08 6.30 1.27
N GLY A 16 -6.73 7.57 1.05
CA GLY A 16 -6.49 8.51 2.13
C GLY A 16 -5.28 8.13 3.00
N SER A 17 -5.55 7.44 4.12
CA SER A 17 -4.54 6.94 5.07
C SER A 17 -4.64 5.43 5.33
N ALA A 18 -5.36 4.69 4.47
CA ALA A 18 -5.54 3.26 4.60
C ALA A 18 -5.00 2.50 3.38
N CYS A 19 -4.47 1.31 3.63
CA CYS A 19 -4.08 0.37 2.59
C CYS A 19 -5.34 -0.27 2.00
N GLY A 20 -5.62 -0.06 0.70
CA GLY A 20 -6.80 -0.64 0.04
C GLY A 20 -6.81 -2.17 -0.03
N GLY A 21 -5.71 -2.84 0.33
CA GLY A 21 -5.63 -4.30 0.36
C GLY A 21 -5.97 -4.94 1.71
N CYS A 22 -5.50 -4.36 2.82
CA CYS A 22 -5.67 -4.95 4.16
C CYS A 22 -6.41 -4.04 5.15
N GLY A 23 -6.74 -2.81 4.75
CA GLY A 23 -7.35 -1.81 5.62
C GLY A 23 -6.44 -1.29 6.74
N ALA A 24 -5.15 -1.65 6.74
CA ALA A 24 -4.21 -1.16 7.73
C ALA A 24 -3.94 0.33 7.54
N PHE A 25 -3.70 1.01 8.66
CA PHE A 25 -3.28 2.41 8.66
C PHE A 25 -1.91 2.56 7.98
N VAL A 26 -1.83 3.46 7.02
CA VAL A 26 -0.60 3.83 6.31
C VAL A 26 -0.15 5.18 6.85
N PRO A 27 1.09 5.28 7.36
CA PRO A 27 1.62 6.54 7.88
C PRO A 27 1.54 7.66 6.83
N PRO A 28 1.16 8.89 7.21
CA PRO A 28 1.00 9.99 6.27
C PRO A 28 2.27 10.30 5.49
N GLN A 29 3.46 10.04 6.07
CA GLN A 29 4.75 10.16 5.38
C GLN A 29 4.82 9.22 4.17
N VAL A 30 4.42 7.95 4.34
CA VAL A 30 4.39 6.96 3.25
C VAL A 30 3.35 7.37 2.20
N VAL A 31 2.17 7.83 2.63
CA VAL A 31 1.14 8.35 1.71
C VAL A 31 1.69 9.52 0.88
N SER A 32 2.35 10.49 1.50
CA SER A 32 2.98 11.62 0.81
C SER A 32 4.07 11.18 -0.15
N GLU A 33 4.88 10.19 0.21
CA GLU A 33 5.91 9.64 -0.68
C GLU A 33 5.33 8.91 -1.89
N VAL A 34 4.26 8.11 -1.69
CA VAL A 34 3.53 7.42 -2.77
C VAL A 34 2.88 8.46 -3.69
N LYS A 35 2.23 9.48 -3.13
CA LYS A 35 1.64 10.60 -3.89
C LYS A 35 2.69 11.39 -4.66
N ALA A 36 3.87 11.61 -4.08
CA ALA A 36 4.98 12.30 -4.70
C ALA A 36 5.77 11.43 -5.71
N GLY A 37 5.37 10.16 -5.91
CA GLY A 37 6.05 9.26 -6.83
C GLY A 37 7.50 8.96 -6.44
N LYS A 38 7.85 9.03 -5.15
CA LYS A 38 9.22 8.82 -4.63
C LYS A 38 9.67 7.36 -4.63
N GLY A 39 9.29 6.61 -5.67
CA GLY A 39 9.58 5.19 -5.82
C GLY A 39 8.54 4.26 -5.18
N PRO A 40 8.71 2.94 -5.34
CA PRO A 40 7.75 1.96 -4.85
C PRO A 40 7.77 1.93 -3.32
N LYS A 41 6.59 2.06 -2.71
CA LYS A 41 6.39 1.87 -1.27
C LYS A 41 5.52 0.65 -1.02
N THR A 42 5.67 0.04 0.14
CA THR A 42 4.89 -1.13 0.54
C THR A 42 4.18 -0.88 1.86
N CYS A 43 3.05 -1.56 2.06
CA CYS A 43 2.34 -1.55 3.33
C CYS A 43 3.12 -2.37 4.38
N ASP A 44 3.40 -1.80 5.54
CA ASP A 44 4.13 -2.49 6.62
C ASP A 44 3.34 -3.68 7.22
N SER A 45 2.01 -3.66 7.11
CA SER A 45 1.14 -4.71 7.64
C SER A 45 1.01 -5.93 6.72
N CYS A 46 0.93 -5.72 5.40
CA CYS A 46 0.67 -6.80 4.44
C CYS A 46 1.69 -6.94 3.31
N SER A 47 2.75 -6.11 3.33
CA SER A 47 3.85 -6.11 2.36
C SER A 47 3.43 -5.90 0.90
N ARG A 48 2.22 -5.40 0.65
CA ARG A 48 1.72 -5.06 -0.69
C ARG A 48 2.24 -3.72 -1.17
N PHE A 49 2.43 -3.57 -2.47
CA PHE A 49 2.85 -2.30 -3.07
C PHE A 49 1.72 -1.28 -3.00
N LEU A 50 2.03 -0.10 -2.50
CA LEU A 50 1.12 1.03 -2.38
C LEU A 50 1.28 1.91 -3.62
N TYR A 51 0.15 2.20 -4.27
CA TYR A 51 0.07 3.09 -5.41
C TYR A 51 -0.95 4.20 -5.16
N TYR A 52 -0.72 5.36 -5.74
CA TYR A 52 -1.67 6.47 -5.72
C TYR A 52 -1.90 6.92 -7.16
N GLU A 53 -3.16 6.99 -7.56
CA GLU A 53 -3.56 7.51 -8.86
C GLU A 53 -3.61 9.04 -8.78
N SER A 54 -2.62 9.70 -9.38
CA SER A 54 -2.69 11.13 -9.64
C SER A 54 -3.51 11.34 -10.90
N ASN A 55 -4.80 11.63 -10.73
CA ASN A 55 -5.70 12.07 -11.81
C ASN A 55 -5.28 13.45 -12.35
#